data_AF-A0A7C3UNX7-F1
#
_entry.id   AF-A0A7C3UNX7-F1
#
_cell.length_a   1.000
_cell.length_b   1.000
_cell.length_c   1.000
_cell.angle_alpha   90.00
_cell.angle_beta   90.00
_cell.angle_gamma   90.00
#
_symmetry.space_group_name_H-M   'P 1'
#
loop_
_entity.id
_entity.type
_entity.pdbx_description
1 polymer ?
#
loop_
_entity_poly.entity_id
_entity_poly.type
_entity_poly.pdbx_seq_one_letter_code
_entity_poly.pdbx_strand_id
1 'polypeptide(L)'
;MLGKIKTQLLKSLPHSYLRKRNDIMSKNNTTIITNVALMTVFIVKDNGSYMAKCPELDLVTEMDTKEDALKAMVEMIMEYAEDYKAQEDMYIHSPNRSHHKPYVDAVMNCHDEWEIMELLEVRYAHIHL
;
A
#
# COMPACT_ATOMS: atom_id res chain seq x y z
N MET A 1 -25.07 -9.75 -33.14
CA MET A 1 -25.18 -8.27 -33.00
C MET A 1 -25.17 -7.92 -31.50
N LEU A 2 -24.00 -8.02 -30.85
CA LEU A 2 -23.83 -7.87 -29.38
C LEU A 2 -22.78 -6.79 -29.05
N GLY A 3 -22.65 -5.78 -29.91
CA GLY A 3 -21.57 -4.78 -29.88
C GLY A 3 -21.94 -3.38 -29.39
N LYS A 4 -22.97 -3.17 -28.57
CA LYS A 4 -23.44 -1.80 -28.22
C LYS A 4 -23.82 -1.52 -26.76
N ILE A 5 -23.53 -2.42 -25.81
CA ILE A 5 -23.91 -2.19 -24.39
C ILE A 5 -22.77 -1.58 -23.56
N LYS A 6 -21.53 -1.55 -24.06
CA LYS A 6 -20.38 -1.05 -23.29
C LYS A 6 -20.24 0.49 -23.22
N THR A 7 -21.14 1.26 -23.82
CA THR A 7 -20.94 2.72 -24.01
C THR A 7 -21.84 3.61 -23.15
N GLN A 8 -22.69 3.05 -22.28
CA GLN A 8 -23.70 3.85 -21.56
C GLN A 8 -23.59 3.85 -20.02
N LEU A 9 -22.48 3.34 -19.46
CA LEU A 9 -22.19 3.34 -18.02
C LEU A 9 -20.91 4.11 -17.65
N LEU A 10 -20.57 5.13 -18.44
CA LEU A 10 -19.46 6.07 -18.16
C LEU A 10 -19.94 7.52 -17.90
N LYS A 11 -21.26 7.73 -17.68
CA LYS A 11 -21.85 9.08 -17.57
C LYS A 11 -22.57 9.38 -16.24
N SER A 12 -22.23 8.70 -15.15
CA SER A 12 -22.87 8.97 -13.85
C SER A 12 -21.91 9.04 -12.65
N LEU A 13 -20.63 9.31 -12.87
CA LEU A 13 -19.72 9.69 -11.78
C LEU A 13 -19.53 11.21 -11.77
N PRO A 14 -19.53 11.85 -10.58
CA PRO A 14 -19.53 13.31 -10.44
C PRO A 14 -18.31 13.97 -11.09
N HIS A 15 -18.55 15.16 -11.63
CA HIS A 15 -17.62 15.98 -12.41
C HIS A 15 -16.39 16.49 -11.63
N SER A 16 -16.19 16.06 -10.38
CA SER A 16 -15.01 16.35 -9.56
C SER A 16 -13.76 15.58 -9.98
N TYR A 17 -13.88 14.62 -10.91
CA TYR A 17 -12.79 13.77 -11.38
C TYR A 17 -12.04 14.26 -12.63
N LEU A 18 -12.29 15.49 -13.11
CA LEU A 18 -11.60 16.06 -14.29
C LEU A 18 -10.97 17.43 -13.99
N ARG A 19 -9.66 17.37 -13.72
CA ARG A 19 -8.64 18.42 -13.55
C ARG A 19 -8.84 19.73 -14.35
N LYS A 20 -8.81 20.90 -13.69
CA LYS A 20 -7.99 22.08 -14.08
C LYS A 20 -8.12 23.29 -13.10
N ARG A 21 -7.01 23.74 -12.50
CA ARG A 21 -6.29 25.01 -12.81
C ARG A 21 -5.33 25.43 -11.70
N ASN A 22 -4.13 25.83 -12.13
CA ASN A 22 -3.15 26.60 -11.39
C ASN A 22 -3.68 28.02 -11.13
N ASP A 23 -3.33 28.62 -9.99
CA ASP A 23 -2.76 29.96 -9.98
C ASP A 23 -2.07 30.37 -8.65
N ILE A 24 -1.00 31.17 -8.83
CA ILE A 24 -0.26 32.04 -7.89
C ILE A 24 1.07 31.53 -7.30
N MET A 25 2.14 32.21 -7.73
CA MET A 25 3.57 32.06 -7.43
C MET A 25 3.95 32.48 -6.00
N SER A 26 4.83 31.70 -5.36
CA SER A 26 5.87 32.20 -4.45
C SER A 26 7.14 31.38 -4.62
N LYS A 27 8.27 32.07 -4.76
CA LYS A 27 9.60 31.56 -5.14
C LYS A 27 10.12 30.49 -4.16
N ASN A 28 10.75 29.46 -4.73
CA ASN A 28 11.36 28.25 -4.14
C ASN A 28 10.37 27.08 -4.01
N ASN A 29 9.93 26.55 -5.15
CA ASN A 29 8.85 25.58 -5.23
C ASN A 29 9.34 24.14 -5.04
N THR A 30 9.87 23.79 -3.86
CA THR A 30 9.88 22.37 -3.46
C THR A 30 8.43 21.99 -3.19
N THR A 31 7.73 21.53 -4.22
CA THR A 31 6.38 20.98 -4.05
C THR A 31 6.55 19.64 -3.36
N ILE A 32 6.32 19.58 -2.06
CA ILE A 32 6.26 18.32 -1.33
C ILE A 32 4.95 17.65 -1.74
N ILE A 33 5.04 16.60 -2.55
CA ILE A 33 3.90 15.75 -2.88
C ILE A 33 3.71 14.81 -1.70
N THR A 34 2.71 15.03 -0.87
CA THR A 34 2.33 14.08 0.19
C THR A 34 1.31 13.11 -0.39
N ASN A 35 1.73 11.90 -0.74
CA ASN A 35 0.78 10.83 -1.02
C ASN A 35 0.09 10.41 0.29
N VAL A 36 -1.18 10.02 0.20
CA VAL A 36 -1.87 9.42 1.34
C VAL A 36 -1.37 7.98 1.45
N ALA A 37 -0.87 7.61 2.64
CA ALA A 37 -0.43 6.24 2.91
C ALA A 37 -1.57 5.25 2.62
N LEU A 38 -1.23 4.14 1.98
CA LEU A 38 -2.17 3.12 1.54
C LEU A 38 -2.31 1.98 2.56
N MET A 39 -1.23 1.66 3.28
CA MET A 39 -1.15 0.56 4.24
C MET A 39 -0.62 1.05 5.59
N THR A 40 -0.89 0.29 6.64
CA THR A 40 -0.43 0.60 8.00
C THR A 40 0.56 -0.45 8.47
N VAL A 41 1.74 -0.03 8.95
CA VAL A 41 2.66 -0.93 9.65
C VAL A 41 2.68 -0.59 11.13
N PHE A 42 2.24 -1.54 11.95
CA PHE A 42 2.37 -1.46 13.40
C PHE A 42 3.72 -2.03 13.82
N ILE A 43 4.56 -1.21 14.45
CA ILE A 43 5.76 -1.66 15.16
C ILE A 43 5.41 -1.79 16.64
N VAL A 44 5.38 -3.02 17.12
CA VAL A 44 4.95 -3.38 18.46
C VAL A 44 6.14 -3.90 19.26
N LYS A 45 6.42 -3.28 20.39
CA LYS A 45 7.51 -3.74 21.28
C LYS A 45 7.01 -4.84 22.23
N ASP A 46 7.74 -5.95 22.29
CA ASP A 46 7.49 -7.05 23.24
C ASP A 46 8.82 -7.58 23.81
N ASN A 47 9.01 -7.51 25.13
CA ASN A 47 10.08 -8.17 25.89
C ASN A 47 11.51 -8.20 25.31
N GLY A 48 11.89 -7.20 24.51
CA GLY A 48 13.24 -7.09 23.93
C GLY A 48 13.30 -7.29 22.42
N SER A 49 12.20 -7.74 21.79
CA SER A 49 12.02 -7.77 20.33
C SER A 49 10.96 -6.76 19.87
N TYR A 50 10.91 -6.57 18.56
CA TYR A 50 9.95 -5.71 17.88
C TYR A 50 9.25 -6.50 16.78
N MET A 51 7.93 -6.57 16.88
CA MET A 51 7.07 -7.14 15.86
C MET A 51 6.61 -6.05 14.90
N ALA A 52 6.78 -6.25 13.60
CA ALA A 52 6.13 -5.44 12.58
C ALA A 52 4.92 -6.19 12.03
N LYS A 53 3.76 -5.53 11.93
CA LYS A 53 2.53 -6.10 11.37
C LYS A 53 1.92 -5.18 10.32
N CYS A 54 1.59 -5.73 9.15
CA CYS A 54 0.82 -5.08 8.09
C CYS A 54 -0.55 -5.78 7.96
N PRO A 55 -1.61 -5.25 8.60
CA PRO A 55 -2.93 -5.91 8.61
C PRO A 55 -3.56 -6.04 7.23
N GLU A 56 -3.33 -5.07 6.33
CA GLU A 56 -3.92 -5.03 4.99
C GLU A 56 -3.44 -6.19 4.09
N LEU A 57 -2.26 -6.74 4.38
CA LEU A 57 -1.68 -7.88 3.66
C LEU A 57 -1.60 -9.16 4.51
N ASP A 58 -2.08 -9.11 5.76
CA ASP A 58 -1.94 -10.19 6.75
C ASP A 58 -0.49 -10.66 6.95
N LEU A 59 0.44 -9.70 7.00
CA LEU A 59 1.88 -9.96 7.15
C LEU A 59 2.36 -9.61 8.56
N VAL A 60 3.32 -10.39 9.05
CA VAL A 60 3.98 -10.19 10.35
C VAL A 60 5.43 -10.65 10.30
N THR A 61 6.33 -9.87 10.89
CA THR A 61 7.73 -10.24 11.11
C THR A 61 8.19 -9.77 12.49
N GLU A 62 9.28 -10.36 12.99
CA GLU A 62 9.86 -10.05 14.31
C GLU A 62 11.37 -9.90 14.18
N MET A 63 11.91 -8.82 14.74
CA MET A 63 13.35 -8.53 14.74
C MET A 63 13.78 -7.94 16.09
N ASP A 64 15.10 -7.91 16.31
CA ASP A 64 15.70 -7.40 17.57
C ASP A 64 15.58 -5.87 17.71
N THR A 65 15.45 -5.14 16.59
CA THR A 65 15.32 -3.68 16.58
C THR A 65 14.09 -3.24 15.79
N LYS A 66 13.58 -2.05 16.10
CA LYS A 66 12.43 -1.46 15.39
C LYS A 66 12.79 -1.12 13.93
N GLU A 67 14.02 -0.71 13.68
CA GLU A 67 14.54 -0.42 12.35
C GLU A 67 14.61 -1.68 11.50
N ASP A 68 15.16 -2.76 12.06
CA ASP A 68 15.24 -4.05 11.37
C ASP A 68 13.85 -4.64 11.14
N ALA A 69 12.92 -4.50 12.10
CA ALA A 69 11.54 -4.97 11.95
C ALA A 69 10.82 -4.26 10.80
N LEU A 70 10.99 -2.93 10.68
CA LEU A 70 10.42 -2.17 9.57
C LEU A 70 11.06 -2.57 8.24
N LYS A 71 12.39 -2.71 8.19
CA LYS A 71 13.11 -3.13 6.99
C LYS A 71 12.65 -4.52 6.52
N ALA A 72 12.62 -5.49 7.43
CA ALA A 72 12.15 -6.84 7.14
C ALA A 72 10.68 -6.85 6.68
N MET A 73 9.84 -5.95 7.18
CA MET A 73 8.46 -5.80 6.72
C MET A 73 8.40 -5.27 5.28
N VAL A 74 9.22 -4.29 4.91
CA VAL A 74 9.29 -3.76 3.53
C VAL A 74 9.73 -4.86 2.55
N GLU A 75 10.79 -5.61 2.91
CA GLU A 75 11.26 -6.77 2.13
C GLU A 75 10.16 -7.83 1.97
N MET A 76 9.49 -8.20 3.07
CA MET A 76 8.40 -9.18 3.06
C MET A 76 7.19 -8.71 2.23
N ILE A 77 6.85 -7.42 2.25
CA ILE A 77 5.77 -6.86 1.41
C ILE A 77 6.11 -7.01 -0.08
N MET A 78 7.35 -6.73 -0.47
CA MET A 78 7.81 -6.88 -1.84
C MET A 78 7.77 -8.34 -2.29
N GLU A 79 8.36 -9.26 -1.50
CA GLU A 79 8.34 -10.70 -1.77
C GLU A 79 6.90 -11.22 -1.88
N TYR A 80 6.01 -10.81 -0.97
CA TYR A 80 4.60 -11.18 -1.01
C TYR A 80 3.91 -10.68 -2.29
N ALA A 81 4.20 -9.46 -2.72
CA ALA A 81 3.62 -8.89 -3.94
C ALA A 81 4.07 -9.65 -5.20
N GLU A 82 5.35 -10.02 -5.27
CA GLU A 82 5.90 -10.85 -6.35
C GLU A 82 5.26 -12.24 -6.39
N ASP A 83 5.17 -12.91 -5.23
CA ASP A 83 4.51 -14.21 -5.10
C ASP A 83 3.02 -14.15 -5.45
N TYR A 84 2.34 -13.10 -5.01
CA TYR A 84 0.93 -12.86 -5.34
C TYR A 84 0.77 -12.73 -6.85
N LYS A 85 1.65 -11.98 -7.52
CA LYS A 85 1.60 -11.80 -8.98
C LYS A 85 1.90 -13.08 -9.75
N ALA A 86 2.87 -13.86 -9.30
CA ALA A 86 3.21 -15.14 -9.93
C ALA A 86 2.02 -16.13 -9.92
N GLN A 87 1.12 -16.00 -8.94
CA GLN A 87 -0.04 -16.88 -8.74
C GLN A 87 -1.36 -16.08 -8.67
N GLU A 88 -1.46 -14.98 -9.42
CA GLU A 88 -2.55 -14.00 -9.26
C GLU A 88 -3.93 -14.66 -9.41
N ASP A 89 -4.12 -15.53 -10.40
CA ASP A 89 -5.38 -16.23 -10.63
C ASP A 89 -5.83 -17.07 -9.43
N MET A 90 -4.90 -17.68 -8.68
CA MET A 90 -5.24 -18.41 -7.46
C MET A 90 -5.66 -17.45 -6.35
N TYR A 91 -4.90 -16.38 -6.14
CA TYR A 91 -5.12 -15.47 -5.01
C TYR A 91 -6.35 -14.57 -5.16
N ILE A 92 -6.67 -14.10 -6.38
CA ILE A 92 -7.87 -13.28 -6.61
C ILE A 92 -9.18 -14.04 -6.36
N HIS A 93 -9.14 -15.37 -6.39
CA HIS A 93 -10.29 -16.24 -6.09
C HIS A 93 -10.29 -16.75 -4.63
N SER A 94 -9.26 -16.43 -3.84
CA SER A 94 -9.20 -16.81 -2.44
C SER A 94 -10.05 -15.88 -1.56
N PRO A 95 -10.96 -16.40 -0.71
CA PRO A 95 -11.78 -15.59 0.18
C PRO A 95 -10.94 -14.66 1.08
N ASN A 96 -9.78 -15.14 1.54
CA ASN A 96 -8.94 -14.42 2.48
C ASN A 96 -7.91 -13.51 1.81
N ARG A 97 -7.71 -13.57 0.48
CA ARG A 97 -6.62 -12.84 -0.19
C ARG A 97 -7.05 -12.06 -1.43
N SER A 98 -8.26 -12.28 -1.93
CA SER A 98 -8.79 -11.56 -3.10
C SER A 98 -8.77 -10.03 -2.93
N HIS A 99 -8.94 -9.56 -1.70
CA HIS A 99 -8.93 -8.15 -1.35
C HIS A 99 -7.51 -7.54 -1.24
N HIS A 100 -6.44 -8.34 -1.33
CA HIS A 100 -5.05 -7.83 -1.26
C HIS A 100 -4.61 -7.19 -2.58
N LYS A 101 -5.31 -7.49 -3.69
CA LYS A 101 -4.92 -7.07 -5.04
C LYS A 101 -4.62 -5.57 -5.19
N PRO A 102 -5.42 -4.63 -4.66
CA PRO A 102 -5.11 -3.19 -4.81
C PRO A 102 -3.78 -2.79 -4.17
N TYR A 103 -3.42 -3.39 -3.05
CA TYR A 103 -2.15 -3.15 -2.35
C TYR A 103 -0.98 -3.75 -3.11
N VAL A 104 -1.13 -4.99 -3.58
CA VAL A 104 -0.14 -5.66 -4.44
C VAL A 104 0.10 -4.85 -5.71
N ASP A 105 -0.96 -4.41 -6.39
CA ASP A 105 -0.85 -3.59 -7.60
C ASP A 105 -0.11 -2.27 -7.31
N ALA A 106 -0.30 -1.65 -6.14
CA ALA A 106 0.43 -0.46 -5.74
C ALA A 106 1.93 -0.73 -5.52
N VAL A 107 2.28 -1.79 -4.78
CA VAL A 107 3.67 -2.21 -4.53
C VAL A 107 4.39 -2.52 -5.83
N MET A 108 3.74 -3.21 -6.77
CA MET A 108 4.32 -3.54 -8.08
C MET A 108 4.56 -2.32 -8.98
N ASN A 109 3.99 -1.15 -8.66
CA ASN A 109 4.27 0.10 -9.35
C ASN A 109 5.43 0.89 -8.72
N CYS A 110 5.96 0.43 -7.58
CA CYS A 110 7.13 1.02 -6.95
C CYS A 110 8.42 0.56 -7.66
N HIS A 111 9.42 1.42 -7.71
CA HIS A 111 10.71 1.17 -8.38
C HIS A 111 11.86 0.93 -7.40
N ASP A 112 11.67 1.29 -6.13
CA ASP A 112 12.63 1.09 -5.05
C ASP A 112 11.92 0.95 -3.70
N GLU A 113 12.70 0.57 -2.68
CA GLU A 113 12.21 0.43 -1.29
C GLU A 113 11.65 1.74 -0.73
N TRP A 114 12.12 2.89 -1.21
CA TRP A 114 11.67 4.19 -0.73
C TRP A 114 10.23 4.46 -1.15
N GLU A 115 9.89 4.19 -2.41
CA GLU A 115 8.51 4.29 -2.91
C GLU A 115 7.57 3.33 -2.17
N ILE A 116 8.04 2.14 -1.76
CA ILE A 116 7.24 1.23 -0.92
C ILE A 116 7.01 1.85 0.46
N MET A 117 8.04 2.42 1.08
CA MET A 117 7.90 3.11 2.37
C MET A 117 6.92 4.29 2.31
N GLU A 118 6.82 5.00 1.18
CA GLU A 118 5.83 6.07 0.99
C GLU A 118 4.38 5.57 0.97
N LEU A 119 4.15 4.27 0.73
CA LEU A 119 2.84 3.64 0.85
C LEU A 119 2.45 3.36 2.31
N LEU A 120 3.38 3.47 3.27
CA LEU A 120 3.20 3.01 4.64
C LEU A 120 2.96 4.16 5.62
N GLU A 121 1.94 4.02 6.46
CA GLU A 121 1.83 4.74 7.72
C GLU A 121 2.43 3.88 8.83
N VAL A 122 3.57 4.30 9.40
CA VAL A 122 4.23 3.57 10.49
C VAL A 122 3.71 4.05 11.84
N ARG A 123 3.17 3.12 12.63
CA ARG A 123 2.62 3.38 13.97
C ARG A 123 3.35 2.55 15.02
N TYR A 124 3.79 3.18 16.10
CA TYR A 124 4.43 2.49 17.22
C TYR A 124 3.43 2.19 18.32
N ALA A 125 3.43 0.97 18.85
CA ALA A 125 2.49 0.54 19.87
C ALA A 125 3.15 -0.41 20.91
N HIS A 126 2.40 -0.64 21.99
CA HIS A 126 2.72 -1.64 23.02
C HIS A 126 1.64 -2.71 23.06
N ILE A 127 2.02 -3.95 23.37
CA ILE A 127 1.05 -4.98 23.70
C ILE A 127 0.49 -4.68 25.08
N HIS A 128 -0.84 -4.57 25.16
CA HIS A 128 -1.58 -4.54 26.41
C HIS A 128 -2.29 -5.88 26.55
N LEU A 129 -1.90 -6.67 27.55
CA LEU A 129 -2.51 -7.95 27.92
C LEU A 129 -3.57 -7.76 29.01
#